data_AF-A0A7Y4ZNP4-F1
#
_entry.id   AF-A0A7Y4ZNP4-F1
#
_cell.length_a   1.000
_cell.length_b   1.000
_cell.length_c   1.000
_cell.angle_alpha   90.00
_cell.angle_beta   90.00
_cell.angle_gamma   90.00
#
_symmetry.space_group_name_H-M   'P 1'
#
loop_
_entity.id
_entity.type
_entity.pdbx_description
1 polymer ?
#
loop_
_entity_poly.entity_id
_entity_poly.type
_entity_poly.pdbx_seq_one_letter_code
_entity_poly.pdbx_strand_id
1 'polypeptide(L)'
;MRLVSEERPQQAGTVASIALLLFGGLSAFALVVWFRTSAEPLSWKAMLTGVVALGSFGASAMLWTSPKRVAAVLGLVLMLASLARVGAPADWTGYSFVLVAITAVLMMPVVHAALVLRSS
;
A
#
# COMPACT_ATOMS: atom_id res chain seq x y z
N MET A 1 -23.37 26.68 5.01
CA MET A 1 -21.91 26.59 4.76
C MET A 1 -21.33 25.31 5.44
N ARG A 2 -21.83 24.11 5.09
CA ARG A 2 -21.47 22.81 5.72
C ARG A 2 -20.97 21.74 4.74
N LEU A 3 -21.04 21.98 3.42
CA LEU A 3 -20.69 20.98 2.40
C LEU A 3 -19.15 20.85 2.23
N VAL A 4 -18.43 21.96 2.31
CA VAL A 4 -16.97 22.02 2.02
C VAL A 4 -16.10 21.30 3.07
N SER A 5 -16.61 21.03 4.28
CA SER A 5 -15.82 20.37 5.34
C SER A 5 -15.82 18.85 5.24
N GLU A 6 -16.84 18.23 4.65
CA GLU A 6 -16.94 16.77 4.55
C GLU A 6 -16.42 16.20 3.22
N GLU A 7 -16.43 17.01 2.15
CA GLU A 7 -15.85 16.62 0.86
C GLU A 7 -14.34 16.31 0.96
N ARG A 8 -13.59 17.09 1.77
CA ARG A 8 -12.13 16.94 1.90
C ARG A 8 -11.71 15.60 2.54
N PRO A 9 -12.26 15.18 3.70
CA PRO A 9 -11.99 13.85 4.28
C PRO A 9 -12.40 12.69 3.36
N GLN A 10 -13.57 12.80 2.72
CA GLN A 10 -14.07 11.76 1.81
C GLN A 10 -13.11 11.58 0.63
N GLN A 11 -12.72 12.68 -0.01
CA GLN A 11 -11.78 12.68 -1.13
C GLN A 11 -10.42 12.09 -0.73
N ALA A 12 -9.89 12.45 0.46
CA ALA A 12 -8.66 11.88 0.97
C ALA A 12 -8.76 10.35 1.15
N GLY A 13 -9.88 9.87 1.69
CA GLY A 13 -10.15 8.43 1.83
C GLY A 13 -10.19 7.70 0.47
N THR A 14 -10.87 8.28 -0.53
CA THR A 14 -10.97 7.70 -1.88
C THR A 14 -9.61 7.65 -2.57
N VAL A 15 -8.83 8.73 -2.54
CA VAL A 15 -7.50 8.75 -3.18
C VAL A 15 -6.55 7.76 -2.50
N ALA A 16 -6.58 7.66 -1.16
CA ALA A 16 -5.81 6.65 -0.43
C ALA A 16 -6.24 5.22 -0.75
N SER A 17 -7.54 4.97 -0.88
CA SER A 17 -8.07 3.66 -1.30
C SER A 17 -7.57 3.28 -2.70
N ILE A 18 -7.60 4.20 -3.66
CA ILE A 18 -7.07 3.96 -5.02
C ILE A 18 -5.58 3.66 -4.97
N ALA A 19 -4.80 4.40 -4.19
CA ALA A 19 -3.37 4.16 -4.04
C ALA A 19 -3.07 2.77 -3.46
N LEU A 20 -3.82 2.35 -2.43
CA LEU A 20 -3.70 1.00 -1.86
C LEU A 20 -4.16 -0.11 -2.83
N LEU A 21 -5.18 0.16 -3.65
CA LEU A 21 -5.61 -0.76 -4.71
C LEU A 21 -4.51 -0.95 -5.77
N LEU A 22 -3.90 0.15 -6.22
CA LEU A 22 -2.78 0.10 -7.17
C LEU A 22 -1.59 -0.63 -6.57
N PHE A 23 -1.26 -0.34 -5.32
CA PHE A 23 -0.15 -1.00 -4.62
C PHE A 23 -0.40 -2.51 -4.41
N GLY A 24 -1.62 -2.88 -4.02
CA GLY A 24 -2.05 -4.28 -3.90
C GLY A 24 -2.03 -5.00 -5.26
N GLY A 25 -2.51 -4.34 -6.32
CA GLY A 25 -2.48 -4.84 -7.69
C GLY A 25 -1.06 -5.07 -8.21
N LEU A 26 -0.14 -4.11 -8.01
CA LEU A 26 1.27 -4.26 -8.36
C LEU A 26 1.95 -5.38 -7.56
N SER A 27 1.61 -5.53 -6.28
CA SER A 27 2.13 -6.60 -5.44
C SER A 27 1.63 -7.98 -5.88
N ALA A 28 0.34 -8.10 -6.22
CA ALA A 28 -0.23 -9.32 -6.76
C ALA A 28 0.38 -9.67 -8.13
N PHE A 29 0.56 -8.68 -9.01
CA PHE A 29 1.23 -8.87 -10.29
C PHE A 29 2.67 -9.35 -10.11
N ALA A 30 3.44 -8.70 -9.23
CA ALA A 30 4.80 -9.11 -8.91
C ALA A 30 4.85 -10.55 -8.36
N LEU A 31 3.88 -10.94 -7.55
CA LEU A 31 3.76 -12.30 -7.03
C LEU A 31 3.47 -13.32 -8.15
N VAL A 32 2.58 -13.00 -9.09
CA VAL A 32 2.29 -13.86 -10.26
C VAL A 32 3.54 -14.03 -11.13
N VAL A 33 4.27 -12.94 -11.41
CA VAL A 33 5.52 -13.01 -12.16
C VAL A 33 6.54 -13.88 -11.43
N TRP A 34 6.71 -13.67 -10.11
CA TRP A 34 7.61 -14.46 -9.28
C TRP A 34 7.31 -15.97 -9.35
N PHE A 35 6.04 -16.36 -9.19
CA PHE A 35 5.64 -17.77 -9.28
C PHE A 35 5.89 -18.39 -10.65
N ARG A 36 5.91 -17.59 -11.73
CA ARG A 36 6.20 -18.08 -13.08
C ARG A 36 7.68 -18.20 -13.40
N THR A 37 8.53 -17.39 -12.77
CA THR A 37 9.96 -17.31 -13.12
C THR A 37 10.89 -18.00 -12.13
N SER A 38 10.47 -18.20 -10.88
CA SER A 38 11.35 -18.64 -9.80
C SER A 38 11.33 -20.15 -9.61
N ALA A 39 12.52 -20.76 -9.51
CA ALA A 39 12.68 -22.18 -9.19
C ALA A 39 12.24 -22.52 -7.75
N GLU A 40 12.36 -21.56 -6.82
CA GLU A 40 11.86 -21.65 -5.45
C GLU A 40 10.69 -20.67 -5.23
N PRO A 41 9.45 -21.09 -5.53
CA PRO A 41 8.30 -20.19 -5.53
C PRO A 41 7.92 -19.70 -4.12
N LEU A 42 8.09 -20.54 -3.10
CA LEU A 42 7.69 -20.27 -1.71
C LEU A 42 8.85 -19.70 -0.88
N SER A 43 9.31 -18.51 -1.26
CA SER A 43 10.25 -17.74 -0.45
C SER A 43 9.53 -16.88 0.60
N TRP A 44 10.23 -16.50 1.67
CA TRP A 44 9.69 -15.56 2.67
C TRP A 44 9.29 -14.22 2.02
N LYS A 45 10.01 -13.78 0.98
CA LYS A 45 9.69 -12.57 0.21
C LYS A 45 8.36 -12.72 -0.52
N ALA A 46 8.08 -13.89 -1.10
CA ALA A 46 6.81 -14.17 -1.75
C ALA A 46 5.65 -14.19 -0.73
N MET A 47 5.86 -14.80 0.44
CA MET A 47 4.88 -14.80 1.53
C MET A 47 4.54 -13.37 1.99
N LEU A 48 5.54 -12.55 2.26
CA LEU A 48 5.35 -11.15 2.65
C LEU A 48 4.64 -10.35 1.54
N THR A 49 4.98 -10.60 0.28
CA THR A 49 4.31 -9.96 -0.87
C THR A 49 2.82 -10.34 -0.91
N GLY A 50 2.48 -11.61 -0.63
CA GLY A 50 1.11 -12.07 -0.53
C GLY A 50 0.32 -11.39 0.59
N VAL A 51 0.90 -11.31 1.80
CA VAL A 51 0.29 -10.61 2.94
C VAL A 51 0.08 -9.13 2.61
N VAL A 52 1.07 -8.48 1.99
CA VAL A 52 0.97 -7.09 1.57
C VAL A 52 -0.12 -6.90 0.52
N ALA A 53 -0.21 -7.77 -0.49
CA ALA A 53 -1.22 -7.68 -1.53
C ALA A 53 -2.64 -7.80 -0.95
N LEU A 54 -2.90 -8.85 -0.16
CA LEU A 54 -4.20 -9.09 0.47
C LEU A 54 -4.55 -7.98 1.48
N GLY A 55 -3.60 -7.60 2.33
CA GLY A 55 -3.78 -6.53 3.30
C GLY A 55 -4.09 -5.20 2.64
N SER A 56 -3.45 -4.89 1.50
CA SER A 56 -3.67 -3.64 0.76
C SER A 56 -5.08 -3.60 0.15
N PHE A 57 -5.57 -4.73 -0.38
CA PHE A 57 -6.98 -4.81 -0.82
C PHE A 57 -7.95 -4.65 0.34
N GLY A 58 -7.69 -5.28 1.48
CA GLY A 58 -8.51 -5.13 2.68
C GLY A 58 -8.56 -3.69 3.18
N ALA A 59 -7.39 -3.05 3.37
CA ALA A 59 -7.30 -1.66 3.80
C ALA A 59 -7.94 -0.70 2.79
N SER A 60 -7.82 -0.97 1.50
CA SER A 60 -8.49 -0.19 0.45
C SER A 60 -10.02 -0.33 0.53
N ALA A 61 -10.55 -1.54 0.67
CA ALA A 61 -11.99 -1.77 0.83
C ALA A 61 -12.55 -1.09 2.09
N MET A 62 -11.79 -1.12 3.19
CA MET A 62 -12.16 -0.41 4.42
C MET A 62 -12.19 1.10 4.20
N LEU A 63 -11.19 1.70 3.56
CA LEU A 63 -11.19 3.14 3.26
C LEU A 63 -12.31 3.55 2.30
N TRP A 64 -12.67 2.67 1.36
CA TRP A 64 -13.75 2.92 0.41
C TRP A 64 -15.13 2.92 1.08
N THR A 65 -15.38 1.96 1.96
CA THR A 65 -16.67 1.80 2.65
C THR A 65 -16.81 2.65 3.89
N SER A 66 -15.71 2.93 4.58
CA SER A 66 -15.67 3.64 5.86
C SER A 66 -14.32 4.34 6.05
N PRO A 67 -14.14 5.57 5.54
CA PRO A 67 -12.88 6.29 5.58
C PRO A 67 -12.49 6.68 7.02
N LYS A 68 -11.73 5.80 7.68
CA LYS A 68 -11.21 5.98 9.04
C LYS A 68 -9.69 6.04 9.05
N ARG A 69 -9.13 6.82 9.98
CA ARG A 69 -7.67 6.93 10.18
C ARG A 69 -7.02 5.56 10.38
N VAL A 70 -7.67 4.65 11.12
CA VAL A 70 -7.15 3.30 11.37
C VAL A 70 -6.89 2.53 10.08
N ALA A 71 -7.80 2.60 9.10
CA ALA A 71 -7.62 1.91 7.83
C ALA A 71 -6.45 2.50 7.01
N ALA A 72 -6.27 3.83 7.03
CA ALA A 72 -5.12 4.49 6.40
C ALA A 72 -3.80 4.09 7.10
N VAL A 73 -3.76 4.07 8.43
CA VAL A 73 -2.58 3.66 9.20
C VAL A 73 -2.21 2.20 8.92
N LEU A 74 -3.19 1.29 8.86
CA LEU A 74 -2.96 -0.10 8.46
C LEU A 74 -2.35 -0.18 7.06
N GLY A 75 -2.87 0.59 6.10
CA GLY A 75 -2.30 0.73 4.77
C GLY A 75 -0.82 1.17 4.81
N LEU A 76 -0.49 2.19 5.60
CA LEU A 76 0.89 2.64 5.77
C LEU A 76 1.81 1.56 6.33
N VAL A 77 1.38 0.86 7.37
CA VAL A 77 2.17 -0.22 7.97
C VAL A 77 2.46 -1.31 6.94
N LEU A 78 1.48 -1.67 6.10
CA LEU A 78 1.68 -2.66 5.03
C LEU A 78 2.64 -2.17 3.95
N MET A 79 2.53 -0.91 3.53
CA MET A 79 3.43 -0.31 2.55
C MET A 79 4.87 -0.24 3.06
N LEU A 80 5.07 0.07 4.35
CA LEU A 80 6.38 0.07 4.98
C LEU A 80 6.92 -1.35 5.17
N ALA A 81 6.09 -2.29 5.63
CA ALA A 81 6.48 -3.70 5.79
C ALA A 81 6.92 -4.31 4.46
N SER A 82 6.30 -3.91 3.34
CA SER A 82 6.70 -4.32 1.99
C SER A 82 8.17 -4.03 1.67
N LEU A 83 8.73 -2.94 2.20
CA LEU A 83 10.12 -2.53 1.97
C LEU A 83 11.14 -3.47 2.62
N ALA A 84 10.74 -4.27 3.61
CA ALA A 84 11.61 -5.28 4.21
C ALA A 84 12.18 -6.25 3.16
N ARG A 85 11.46 -6.46 2.04
CA ARG A 85 11.89 -7.35 0.93
C ARG A 85 13.11 -6.83 0.16
N VAL A 86 13.38 -5.52 0.21
CA VAL A 86 14.45 -4.88 -0.55
C VAL A 86 15.82 -5.24 0.03
N GLY A 87 15.92 -5.41 1.36
CA GLY A 87 17.19 -5.73 2.03
C GLY A 87 18.09 -4.50 2.23
N ALA A 88 19.38 -4.76 2.50
CA ALA A 88 20.34 -3.73 2.85
C ALA A 88 20.64 -2.79 1.66
N PRO A 89 20.82 -1.47 1.88
CA PRO A 89 21.12 -0.50 0.82
C PRO A 89 22.33 -0.83 -0.06
N ALA A 90 23.31 -1.56 0.49
CA ALA A 90 24.49 -1.99 -0.25
C ALA A 90 24.17 -2.95 -1.41
N ASP A 91 23.07 -3.70 -1.33
CA ASP A 91 22.67 -4.71 -2.31
C ASP A 91 21.60 -4.20 -3.28
N TRP A 92 21.31 -2.90 -3.26
CA TRP A 92 20.22 -2.34 -4.06
C TRP A 92 20.58 -2.32 -5.54
N THR A 93 19.65 -2.84 -6.35
CA THR A 93 19.71 -2.76 -7.81
C THR A 93 18.79 -1.65 -8.31
N GLY A 94 18.79 -1.37 -9.61
CA GLY A 94 17.82 -0.45 -10.22
C GLY A 94 16.37 -0.79 -9.88
N TYR A 95 16.02 -2.07 -9.77
CA TYR A 95 14.69 -2.52 -9.38
C TYR A 95 14.33 -2.15 -7.94
N SER A 96 15.31 -2.18 -7.02
CA SER A 96 15.13 -1.75 -5.64
C SER A 96 14.74 -0.28 -5.57
N PHE A 97 15.42 0.59 -6.33
CA PHE A 97 15.11 2.02 -6.39
C PHE A 97 13.72 2.28 -6.96
N VAL A 98 13.35 1.60 -8.05
CA VAL A 98 12.01 1.74 -8.65
C VAL A 98 10.92 1.33 -7.67
N LEU A 99 11.09 0.21 -6.96
CA LEU A 99 10.11 -0.27 -5.99
C LEU A 99 9.95 0.70 -4.82
N VAL A 100 11.05 1.21 -4.27
CA VAL A 100 11.03 2.21 -3.20
C VAL A 100 10.34 3.49 -3.67
N ALA A 101 10.66 3.98 -4.87
CA ALA A 101 10.06 5.18 -5.44
C ALA A 101 8.54 5.04 -5.64
N ILE A 102 8.09 3.94 -6.25
CA ILE A 102 6.66 3.65 -6.43
C ILE A 102 5.95 3.59 -5.06
N THR A 103 6.57 2.91 -4.09
CA THR A 103 6.02 2.82 -2.73
C THR A 103 5.90 4.21 -2.11
N ALA A 104 6.93 5.05 -2.21
CA ALA A 104 6.92 6.40 -1.67
C ALA A 104 5.83 7.28 -2.30
N VAL A 105 5.68 7.25 -3.63
CA VAL A 105 4.66 8.03 -4.36
C VAL A 105 3.26 7.58 -3.94
N LEU A 106 3.00 6.27 -3.94
CA LEU A 106 1.69 5.73 -3.56
C LEU A 106 1.39 5.93 -2.06
N MET A 107 2.41 6.06 -1.23
CA MET A 107 2.25 6.26 0.20
C MET A 107 1.82 7.70 0.52
N MET A 108 2.15 8.71 -0.31
CA MET A 108 1.77 10.11 -0.09
C MET A 108 0.26 10.32 0.17
N PRO A 109 -0.67 9.84 -0.68
CA PRO A 109 -2.10 10.00 -0.43
C PRO A 109 -2.57 9.24 0.82
N VAL A 110 -1.94 8.11 1.15
CA VAL A 110 -2.26 7.33 2.35
C VAL A 110 -1.81 8.07 3.62
N VAL A 111 -0.64 8.71 3.60
CA VAL A 111 -0.16 9.58 4.69
C VAL A 111 -1.10 10.76 4.86
N HIS A 112 -1.47 11.42 3.75
CA HIS A 112 -2.42 12.52 3.79
C HIS A 112 -3.76 12.11 4.41
N ALA A 113 -4.31 10.95 4.00
CA ALA A 113 -5.53 10.41 4.60
C ALA A 113 -5.35 10.07 6.08
N ALA A 114 -4.22 9.49 6.49
CA ALA A 114 -3.96 9.21 7.90
C ALA A 114 -3.92 10.50 8.76
N LEU A 115 -3.45 11.62 8.21
CA LEU A 115 -3.42 12.90 8.91
C LEU A 115 -4.81 13.55 9.00
N VAL A 116 -5.60 13.51 7.91
CA VAL A 116 -6.87 14.26 7.79
C VAL A 116 -8.09 13.48 8.30
N LEU A 117 -8.08 12.14 8.20
CA LEU A 117 -9.20 11.32 8.66
C LEU A 117 -9.30 11.29 10.19
N ARG A 118 -10.53 11.16 10.68
CA ARG A 118 -10.84 11.08 12.12
C ARG A 118 -10.46 9.70 12.68
N SER A 119 -10.16 9.66 13.97
CA SER A 119 -9.74 8.47 14.71
C SER A 119 -10.87 7.46 14.98
N SER A 120 -12.14 7.88 14.94
CA SER A 120 -13.32 7.09 15.33
C SER A 120 -14.47 7.20 14.34
#